data_AF-A0A1H9LJ04-F1
#
_entry.id   AF-A0A1H9LJ04-F1
#
_cell.length_a   1.000
_cell.length_b   1.000
_cell.length_c   1.000
_cell.angle_alpha   90.00
_cell.angle_beta   90.00
_cell.angle_gamma   90.00
#
_symmetry.space_group_name_H-M   'P 1'
#
loop_
_entity.id
_entity.type
_entity.pdbx_description
1 polymer ?
#
loop_
_entity_poly.entity_id
_entity_poly.type
_entity_poly.pdbx_seq_one_letter_code
_entity_poly.pdbx_strand_id
1 'polypeptide(L)'
;MKNLKEFVDTLVKIEYLDHCNAYGFYPFQMYVEDKDEKGIMCSLDLGGDIRAVYHAFAEHYSKNPKRVYLAVDFPAIGDILSDFVCIIAYEKEEMTLYAIPYSVETGETFSEVRDSEILNKIHDDLGLFIYKIN
;
A
#
# COMPACT_ATOMS: atom_id res chain seq x y z
N MET A 1 11.88 -10.75 4.38
CA MET A 1 11.65 -9.30 4.32
C MET A 1 12.61 -8.57 5.23
N LYS A 2 13.65 -7.92 4.70
CA LYS A 2 14.65 -7.17 5.49
C LYS A 2 14.37 -5.68 5.55
N ASN A 3 13.69 -5.10 4.56
CA ASN A 3 13.38 -3.67 4.49
C ASN A 3 12.24 -3.41 3.47
N LEU A 4 11.82 -2.15 3.35
CA LEU A 4 10.78 -1.72 2.43
C LEU A 4 11.12 -2.02 0.96
N LYS A 5 12.40 -1.89 0.57
CA LYS A 5 12.82 -2.19 -0.80
C LYS A 5 12.58 -3.66 -1.15
N GLU A 6 12.98 -4.58 -0.28
CA GLU A 6 12.73 -6.01 -0.48
C GLU A 6 11.24 -6.32 -0.55
N PHE A 7 10.41 -5.61 0.22
CA PHE A 7 8.94 -5.74 0.18
C PHE A 7 8.40 -5.39 -1.19
N VAL A 8 8.76 -4.21 -1.70
CA VAL A 8 8.33 -3.76 -3.04
C VAL A 8 8.86 -4.69 -4.13
N ASP A 9 10.16 -4.97 -4.15
CA ASP A 9 10.77 -5.82 -5.19
C ASP A 9 10.18 -7.24 -5.23
N THR A 10 9.74 -7.76 -4.08
CA THR A 10 9.27 -9.15 -3.96
C THR A 10 7.76 -9.26 -4.20
N LEU A 11 6.99 -8.33 -3.64
CA LEU A 11 5.53 -8.47 -3.52
C LEU A 11 4.75 -7.52 -4.43
N VAL A 12 5.31 -6.40 -4.86
CA VAL A 12 4.61 -5.45 -5.74
C VAL A 12 4.91 -5.80 -7.19
N LYS A 13 3.99 -6.55 -7.80
CA LYS A 13 4.08 -6.99 -9.19
C LYS A 13 2.79 -6.65 -9.92
N ILE A 14 2.94 -5.93 -11.03
CA ILE A 14 1.83 -5.65 -11.92
C ILE A 14 1.68 -6.86 -12.83
N GLU A 15 0.54 -7.53 -12.74
CA GLU A 15 0.26 -8.77 -13.45
C GLU A 15 -1.04 -8.62 -14.23
N TYR A 16 -1.20 -9.43 -15.28
CA TYR A 16 -2.44 -9.44 -16.06
C TYR A 16 -3.54 -10.12 -15.25
N LEU A 17 -4.65 -9.41 -15.04
CA LEU A 17 -5.79 -9.87 -14.26
C LEU A 17 -6.91 -10.33 -15.19
N ASP A 18 -7.04 -11.65 -15.38
CA ASP A 18 -8.01 -12.26 -16.31
C ASP A 18 -9.46 -11.80 -16.10
N HIS A 19 -9.85 -11.56 -14.84
CA HIS A 19 -11.22 -11.17 -14.48
C HIS A 19 -11.55 -9.71 -14.83
N CYS A 20 -10.52 -8.86 -14.98
CA CYS A 20 -10.66 -7.46 -15.39
C CYS A 20 -10.19 -7.21 -16.83
N ASN A 21 -9.57 -8.20 -17.48
CA ASN A 21 -8.95 -8.07 -18.80
C ASN A 21 -7.99 -6.86 -18.88
N ALA A 22 -7.21 -6.65 -17.81
CA ALA A 22 -6.29 -5.52 -17.66
C ALA A 22 -5.13 -5.91 -16.76
N TYR A 23 -4.00 -5.22 -16.88
CA TYR A 23 -2.91 -5.30 -15.92
C TYR A 23 -3.26 -4.54 -14.65
N GLY A 24 -2.86 -5.08 -13.50
CA GLY A 24 -3.08 -4.45 -12.20
C GLY A 24 -2.31 -5.11 -11.07
N PHE A 25 -2.49 -4.59 -9.86
CA PHE A 25 -1.91 -5.14 -8.66
C PHE A 25 -3.00 -5.77 -7.78
N TYR A 26 -3.03 -7.11 -7.75
CA TYR A 26 -3.95 -7.85 -6.89
C TYR A 26 -3.36 -9.21 -6.51
N PRO A 27 -3.55 -9.68 -5.26
CA PRO A 27 -4.20 -9.02 -4.14
C PRO A 27 -3.29 -8.00 -3.44
N PHE A 28 -3.89 -7.11 -2.65
CA PHE A 28 -3.13 -6.14 -1.84
C PHE A 28 -2.26 -6.87 -0.82
N GLN A 29 -1.07 -6.32 -0.53
CA GLN A 29 -0.07 -6.99 0.27
C GLN A 29 0.25 -6.17 1.51
N MET A 30 0.29 -6.82 2.67
CA MET A 30 0.73 -6.20 3.91
C MET A 30 1.76 -7.09 4.61
N TYR A 31 2.81 -6.47 5.13
CA TYR A 31 3.81 -7.12 5.97
C TYR A 31 3.88 -6.39 7.30
N VAL A 32 3.88 -7.15 8.40
CA VAL A 32 3.99 -6.61 9.75
C VAL A 32 5.12 -7.34 10.46
N GLU A 33 5.98 -6.60 11.14
CA GLU A 33 6.94 -7.19 12.08
C GLU A 33 6.68 -6.64 13.47
N ASP A 34 6.34 -7.53 14.39
CA ASP A 34 6.20 -7.20 15.81
C ASP A 34 7.58 -6.93 16.44
N LYS A 35 7.60 -6.30 17.62
CA LYS A 35 8.84 -6.00 18.36
C LYS A 35 9.65 -7.25 18.73
N ASP A 36 8.98 -8.39 18.87
CA ASP A 36 9.60 -9.68 19.13
C ASP A 36 10.11 -10.38 17.84
N GLU A 37 10.25 -9.63 16.74
CA GLU A 37 10.74 -10.07 15.43
C GLU A 37 9.89 -11.15 14.75
N LYS A 38 8.65 -11.32 15.19
CA LYS A 38 7.66 -12.15 14.50
C LYS A 38 7.09 -11.37 13.31
N GLY A 39 7.46 -11.81 12.12
CA GLY A 39 6.94 -11.30 10.86
C GLY A 39 5.66 -12.03 10.43
N ILE A 40 4.63 -11.29 10.07
CA ILE A 40 3.40 -11.80 9.45
C ILE A 40 3.26 -11.16 8.08
N MET A 41 2.84 -11.96 7.10
CA MET A 41 2.47 -11.50 5.76
C MET A 41 0.98 -11.73 5.58
N CYS A 42 0.27 -10.70 5.14
CA CYS A 42 -1.16 -10.71 4.92
C CYS A 42 -1.43 -10.41 3.46
N SER A 43 -2.08 -11.34 2.77
CA SER A 43 -2.74 -11.05 1.50
C SER A 43 -4.14 -10.52 1.81
N LEU A 44 -4.43 -9.31 1.36
CA LEU A 44 -5.68 -8.61 1.61
C LEU A 44 -6.55 -8.68 0.34
N ASP A 45 -7.25 -9.81 0.20
CA ASP A 45 -8.25 -10.08 -0.84
C ASP A 45 -9.61 -9.45 -0.42
N LEU A 46 -9.63 -8.12 -0.29
CA LEU A 46 -10.76 -7.37 0.26
C LEU A 46 -11.69 -6.80 -0.82
N GLY A 47 -11.59 -7.29 -2.07
CA GLY A 47 -12.44 -6.83 -3.18
C GLY A 47 -12.33 -5.33 -3.46
N GLY A 48 -11.18 -4.72 -3.15
CA GLY A 48 -10.97 -3.27 -3.28
C GLY A 48 -11.51 -2.42 -2.12
N ASP A 49 -11.94 -3.01 -0.99
CA ASP A 49 -12.36 -2.24 0.18
C ASP A 49 -11.16 -1.58 0.89
N ILE A 50 -10.83 -0.36 0.44
CA ILE A 50 -9.76 0.47 0.99
C ILE A 50 -9.96 0.75 2.50
N ARG A 51 -11.20 0.88 2.98
CA ARG A 51 -11.46 1.16 4.40
C ARG A 51 -11.11 -0.04 5.27
N ALA A 52 -11.41 -1.26 4.82
CA ALA A 52 -11.01 -2.48 5.50
C ALA A 52 -9.48 -2.63 5.52
N VAL A 53 -8.80 -2.25 4.44
CA VAL A 53 -7.32 -2.20 4.39
C VAL A 53 -6.75 -1.21 5.41
N TYR A 54 -7.28 0.01 5.48
CA TYR A 54 -6.85 1.01 6.46
C TYR A 54 -7.13 0.58 7.89
N HIS A 55 -8.26 -0.09 8.14
CA HIS A 55 -8.55 -0.67 9.44
C HIS A 55 -7.51 -1.73 9.83
N ALA A 56 -7.15 -2.65 8.92
CA ALA A 56 -6.13 -3.67 9.17
C ALA A 56 -4.76 -3.03 9.46
N PHE A 57 -4.37 -2.01 8.68
CA PHE A 57 -3.14 -1.25 8.94
C PHE A 57 -3.17 -0.62 10.34
N ALA A 58 -4.25 0.10 10.69
CA ALA A 58 -4.39 0.77 11.97
C ALA A 58 -4.41 -0.19 13.17
N GLU A 59 -5.03 -1.36 13.02
CA GLU A 59 -5.01 -2.43 14.03
C GLU A 59 -3.59 -2.88 14.36
N HIS A 60 -2.76 -3.10 13.32
CA HIS A 60 -1.36 -3.45 13.54
C HIS A 60 -0.54 -2.29 14.07
N TYR A 61 -0.70 -1.09 13.51
CA TYR A 61 -0.04 0.13 13.98
C TYR A 61 -0.28 0.39 15.47
N SER A 62 -1.52 0.22 15.95
CA SER A 62 -1.90 0.44 17.35
C SER A 62 -1.18 -0.47 18.35
N LYS A 63 -0.64 -1.61 17.89
CA LYS A 63 0.14 -2.55 18.71
C LYS A 63 1.61 -2.15 18.84
N ASN A 64 2.00 -0.98 18.30
CA ASN A 64 3.36 -0.48 18.27
C ASN A 64 4.34 -1.51 17.66
N PRO A 65 4.15 -1.87 16.37
CA PRO A 65 5.00 -2.84 15.69
C PRO A 65 6.39 -2.23 15.42
N LYS A 66 7.37 -3.07 15.12
CA LYS A 66 8.69 -2.62 14.64
C LYS A 66 8.55 -1.98 13.26
N ARG A 67 7.69 -2.55 12.42
CA ARG A 67 7.34 -1.99 11.10
C ARG A 67 6.06 -2.57 10.52
N VAL A 68 5.42 -1.78 9.65
CA VAL A 68 4.27 -2.18 8.82
C VAL A 68 4.52 -1.70 7.40
N TYR A 69 4.40 -2.57 6.41
CA TYR A 69 4.42 -2.21 5.00
C TYR A 69 3.12 -2.65 4.36
N LEU A 70 2.56 -1.79 3.54
CA LEU A 70 1.30 -2.02 2.86
C LEU A 70 1.44 -1.53 1.42
N ALA A 71 0.99 -2.35 0.49
CA ALA A 71 0.84 -2.01 -0.92
C ALA A 71 -0.64 -2.17 -1.29
N VAL A 72 -1.21 -1.13 -1.91
CA VAL A 72 -2.63 -1.07 -2.28
C VAL A 72 -2.74 -0.48 -3.67
N ASP A 73 -3.60 -1.07 -4.49
CA ASP A 73 -3.87 -0.57 -5.84
C ASP A 73 -4.93 0.53 -5.83
N PHE A 74 -4.70 1.57 -6.63
CA PHE A 74 -5.64 2.66 -6.85
C PHE A 74 -5.76 2.97 -8.34
N PRO A 75 -6.96 3.33 -8.82
CA PRO A 75 -7.11 3.82 -10.19
C PRO A 75 -6.43 5.19 -10.35
N ALA A 76 -6.20 5.60 -11.60
CA ALA A 76 -5.80 6.96 -11.92
C ALA A 76 -6.76 7.98 -11.29
N ILE A 77 -6.26 8.80 -10.36
CA ILE A 77 -7.07 9.76 -9.61
C ILE A 77 -6.23 10.95 -9.13
N GLY A 78 -6.87 12.12 -9.09
CA GLY A 78 -6.21 13.36 -8.69
C GLY A 78 -5.16 13.77 -9.71
N ASP A 79 -3.92 13.88 -9.25
CA ASP A 79 -2.76 14.35 -10.00
C ASP A 79 -1.84 13.21 -10.50
N ILE A 80 -2.21 11.94 -10.29
CA ILE A 80 -1.54 10.78 -10.89
C ILE A 80 -2.37 10.27 -12.08
N LEU A 81 -1.78 10.31 -13.28
CA LEU A 81 -2.48 10.09 -14.56
C LEU A 81 -2.70 8.61 -14.92
N SER A 82 -2.08 7.70 -14.20
CA SER A 82 -2.16 6.26 -14.42
C SER A 82 -2.55 5.57 -13.13
N ASP A 83 -3.10 4.36 -13.23
CA ASP A 83 -3.32 3.49 -12.07
C ASP A 83 -1.98 3.29 -11.35
N PHE A 84 -2.04 3.15 -10.03
CA PHE A 84 -0.84 3.15 -9.22
C PHE A 84 -0.97 2.27 -7.98
N VAL A 85 0.15 1.65 -7.63
CA VAL A 85 0.28 1.00 -6.33
C VAL A 85 0.76 2.03 -5.32
N CYS A 86 -0.06 2.34 -4.33
CA CYS A 86 0.30 3.15 -3.19
C CYS A 86 1.03 2.30 -2.16
N ILE A 87 2.26 2.71 -1.82
CA ILE A 87 3.09 2.10 -0.79
C ILE A 87 2.99 2.92 0.48
N ILE A 88 2.43 2.33 1.52
CA ILE A 88 2.30 2.90 2.87
C ILE A 88 3.25 2.12 3.79
N ALA A 89 4.18 2.81 4.44
CA ALA A 89 5.16 2.19 5.30
C ALA A 89 5.28 2.92 6.63
N TYR A 90 5.39 2.16 7.70
CA TYR A 90 5.81 2.60 9.02
C TYR A 90 7.08 1.83 9.39
N GLU A 91 8.20 2.51 9.59
CA GLU A 91 9.45 1.91 10.08
C GLU A 91 10.25 3.01 10.81
N LYS A 92 10.94 2.68 11.91
CA LYS A 92 11.75 3.64 12.70
C LYS A 92 10.95 4.88 13.16
N GLU A 93 9.70 4.69 13.56
CA GLU A 93 8.81 5.76 14.02
C GLU A 93 8.45 6.80 12.94
N GLU A 94 8.76 6.52 11.67
CA GLU A 94 8.44 7.38 10.54
C GLU A 94 7.40 6.72 9.62
N MET A 95 6.45 7.54 9.15
CA MET A 95 5.52 7.17 8.09
C MET A 95 6.09 7.59 6.75
N THR A 96 6.10 6.67 5.79
CA THR A 96 6.48 6.90 4.39
C THR A 96 5.29 6.55 3.49
N LEU A 97 5.01 7.41 2.52
CA LEU A 97 3.96 7.21 1.52
C LEU A 97 4.50 7.59 0.14
N TYR A 98 4.30 6.73 -0.86
CA TYR A 98 4.58 7.05 -2.27
C TYR A 98 3.78 6.16 -3.21
N ALA A 99 3.69 6.54 -4.48
CA ALA A 99 3.02 5.78 -5.52
C ALA A 99 4.01 5.20 -6.52
N ILE A 100 3.68 4.02 -7.05
CA ILE A 100 4.33 3.39 -8.21
C ILE A 100 3.27 3.32 -9.31
N PRO A 101 3.21 4.31 -10.22
CA PRO A 101 2.25 4.29 -11.32
C PRO A 101 2.58 3.20 -12.33
N TYR A 102 1.57 2.69 -13.03
CA TYR A 102 1.74 1.67 -14.05
C TYR A 102 0.68 1.76 -15.16
N SER A 103 0.96 1.13 -16.29
CA SER A 103 0.04 1.01 -17.42
C SER A 103 -0.89 -0.19 -17.24
N VAL A 104 -2.21 0.04 -17.24
CA VAL A 104 -3.22 -1.04 -17.25
C VAL A 104 -3.23 -1.85 -18.55
N GLU A 105 -2.62 -1.32 -19.63
CA GLU A 105 -2.57 -1.98 -20.93
C GLU A 105 -1.35 -2.90 -21.08
N THR A 106 -0.21 -2.50 -20.50
CA THR A 106 1.08 -3.18 -20.73
C THR A 106 1.72 -3.74 -19.46
N GLY A 107 1.27 -3.32 -18.28
CA GLY A 107 1.87 -3.66 -16.99
C GLY A 107 3.20 -2.93 -16.71
N GLU A 108 3.66 -2.06 -17.60
CA GLU A 108 4.88 -1.27 -17.42
C GLU A 108 4.73 -0.31 -16.24
N THR A 109 5.73 -0.28 -15.34
CA THR A 109 5.78 0.65 -14.22
C THR A 109 6.55 1.92 -14.57
N PHE A 110 6.10 3.04 -14.00
CA PHE A 110 6.71 4.35 -14.17
C PHE A 110 7.52 4.76 -12.94
N SER A 111 8.17 5.92 -13.03
CA SER A 111 8.93 6.48 -11.90
C SER A 111 8.03 6.72 -10.69
N GLU A 112 8.56 6.46 -9.50
CA GLU A 112 7.84 6.69 -8.26
C GLU A 112 7.45 8.16 -8.09
N VAL A 113 6.25 8.37 -7.55
CA VAL A 113 5.71 9.70 -7.23
C VAL A 113 5.64 9.82 -5.71
N ARG A 114 6.29 10.85 -5.16
CA ARG A 114 6.33 11.12 -3.71
C ARG A 114 5.59 12.38 -3.30
N ASP A 115 5.49 13.34 -4.21
CA ASP A 115 4.81 14.60 -4.01
C ASP A 115 3.57 14.62 -4.89
N SER A 116 2.41 14.46 -4.27
CA SER A 116 1.13 14.42 -4.95
C SER A 116 -0.02 14.75 -4.00
N GLU A 117 -1.01 15.50 -4.49
CA GLU A 117 -2.20 15.85 -3.74
C GLU A 117 -3.02 14.62 -3.35
N ILE A 118 -3.11 13.61 -4.22
CA ILE A 118 -3.84 12.38 -3.87
C ILE A 118 -3.14 11.59 -2.77
N LEU A 119 -1.81 11.58 -2.72
CA LEU A 119 -1.06 10.94 -1.63
C LEU A 119 -1.34 11.62 -0.29
N ASN A 120 -1.39 12.95 -0.26
CA ASN A 120 -1.75 13.68 0.97
C ASN A 120 -3.17 13.31 1.45
N LYS A 121 -4.14 13.19 0.53
CA LYS A 121 -5.51 12.76 0.87
C LYS A 121 -5.55 11.33 1.40
N ILE A 122 -4.81 10.40 0.78
CA ILE A 122 -4.68 9.02 1.26
C ILE A 122 -4.09 8.98 2.68
N HIS A 123 -3.07 9.79 2.95
CA HIS A 123 -2.48 9.91 4.27
C HIS A 123 -3.49 10.44 5.30
N ASP A 124 -4.22 11.50 4.98
CA ASP A 124 -5.23 12.09 5.87
C ASP A 124 -6.38 11.11 6.16
N ASP A 125 -6.86 10.41 5.12
CA ASP A 125 -7.90 9.39 5.25
C ASP A 125 -7.44 8.22 6.14
N LEU A 126 -6.21 7.73 5.95
CA LEU A 126 -5.61 6.71 6.82
C LEU A 126 -5.48 7.23 8.26
N GLY A 127 -5.14 8.51 8.43
CA GLY A 127 -5.04 9.19 9.72
C GLY A 127 -6.32 9.09 10.56
N LEU A 128 -7.50 9.09 9.93
CA LEU A 128 -8.77 8.91 10.63
C LEU A 128 -8.88 7.55 11.34
N PHE A 129 -8.25 6.51 10.79
CA PHE A 129 -8.24 5.16 11.37
C PHE A 129 -7.17 5.02 12.45
N ILE A 130 -6.00 5.64 12.24
CA ILE A 130 -4.87 5.58 13.17
C ILE A 130 -5.17 6.39 14.45
N TYR A 131 -5.65 7.62 14.30
CA TYR A 131 -5.81 8.55 15.42
C TYR A 131 -7.19 8.51 16.08
N LYS A 132 -8.13 7.69 15.57
CA LYS A 132 -9.52 7.57 16.05
C LYS A 132 -10.10 8.94 16.42
N ILE A 133 -10.09 9.86 15.46
CA ILE A 133 -10.73 11.16 15.65
C ILE A 133 -12.24 10.91 15.61
N ASN A 134 -12.85 10.80 16.79
CA ASN A 134 -14.30 10.72 16.97
C ASN A 134 -14.98 12.06 16.63
#